data_AF-G0QD15-F1
#
_entry.id   AF-G0QD15-F1
#
_cell.length_a   1.000
_cell.length_b   1.000
_cell.length_c   1.000
_cell.angle_alpha   90.00
_cell.angle_beta   90.00
_cell.angle_gamma   90.00
#
_symmetry.space_group_name_H-M   'P 1'
#
loop_
_entity.id
_entity.type
_entity.pdbx_description
1 polymer ?
#
loop_
_entity_poly.entity_id
_entity_poly.type
_entity_poly.pdbx_seq_one_letter_code
_entity_poly.pdbx_strand_id
1 'polypeptide(L)'
;MRSAVVEMTEEFSELAVVASGVVSLLTFPLGLAVPGYLYLKANRPEGSEMSGLEVWTAILGGIPGIAAVELAGRTGAKLYWVAVVLLGVLGFLAFAAFLTGAIGLGILA
;
A
#
# COMPACT_ATOMS: atom_id res chain seq x y z
N MET A 1 1.84 -30.56 -2.74
CA MET A 1 1.80 -29.18 -2.21
C MET A 1 1.59 -28.26 -3.39
N ARG A 2 0.54 -27.43 -3.38
CA ARG A 2 0.31 -26.41 -4.40
C ARG A 2 1.28 -25.25 -4.12
N SER A 3 1.76 -24.54 -5.13
CA SER A 3 2.68 -23.42 -4.91
C SER A 3 1.92 -22.18 -4.42
N ALA A 4 2.52 -21.39 -3.52
CA ALA A 4 1.92 -20.16 -2.97
C ALA A 4 1.40 -19.19 -4.04
N VAL A 5 2.09 -19.09 -5.17
CA VAL A 5 1.67 -18.27 -6.31
C VAL A 5 0.31 -18.72 -6.86
N VAL A 6 0.08 -20.03 -6.96
CA VAL A 6 -1.16 -20.58 -7.52
C VAL A 6 -2.34 -20.29 -6.60
N GLU A 7 -2.17 -20.47 -5.29
CA GLU A 7 -3.20 -20.14 -4.29
C GLU A 7 -3.57 -18.65 -4.35
N MET A 8 -2.56 -17.78 -4.47
CA MET A 8 -2.81 -16.34 -4.58
C MET A 8 -3.47 -15.94 -5.90
N THR A 9 -3.15 -16.58 -7.03
CA THR A 9 -3.77 -16.27 -8.32
C THR A 9 -5.19 -16.82 -8.47
N GLU A 10 -5.58 -17.80 -7.64
CA GLU A 10 -6.96 -18.28 -7.58
C GLU A 10 -7.87 -17.26 -6.89
N GLU A 11 -7.35 -16.54 -5.89
CA GLU A 11 -8.13 -15.58 -5.09
C GLU A 11 -7.97 -14.13 -5.56
N PHE A 12 -6.76 -13.74 -5.97
CA PHE A 12 -6.43 -12.38 -6.36
C PHE A 12 -6.04 -12.29 -7.84
N SER A 13 -6.19 -11.09 -8.40
CA SER A 13 -5.71 -10.82 -9.75
C SER A 13 -4.22 -11.10 -9.88
N GLU A 14 -3.80 -11.71 -10.99
CA GLU A 14 -2.38 -11.91 -11.33
C GLU A 14 -1.55 -10.62 -11.19
N LEU A 15 -2.15 -9.49 -11.56
CA LEU A 15 -1.51 -8.18 -11.42
C LEU A 15 -1.20 -7.83 -9.97
N ALA A 16 -2.10 -8.17 -9.04
CA ALA A 16 -1.91 -7.95 -7.60
C ALA A 16 -0.78 -8.83 -7.05
N VAL A 17 -0.71 -10.10 -7.49
CA VAL A 17 0.37 -11.02 -7.12
C VAL A 17 1.72 -10.49 -7.59
N VAL A 18 1.83 -10.11 -8.87
CA VAL A 18 3.05 -9.51 -9.43
C VAL A 18 3.41 -8.21 -8.72
N ALA A 19 2.44 -7.31 -8.52
CA ALA A 19 2.66 -6.03 -7.84
C ALA A 19 3.15 -6.23 -6.40
N SER A 20 2.60 -7.20 -5.67
CA SER A 20 3.08 -7.55 -4.32
C SER A 20 4.54 -8.01 -4.33
N GLY A 21 4.95 -8.78 -5.35
CA GLY A 21 6.34 -9.19 -5.56
C GLY A 21 7.26 -8.01 -5.86
N VAL A 22 6.81 -7.08 -6.72
CA VAL A 22 7.56 -5.86 -7.05
C VAL A 22 7.73 -4.97 -5.82
N VAL A 23 6.66 -4.71 -5.07
CA VAL A 23 6.73 -3.92 -3.82
C VAL A 23 7.68 -4.57 -2.82
N SER A 24 7.60 -5.90 -2.68
CA SER A 24 8.48 -6.67 -1.81
C SER A 24 9.97 -6.45 -2.14
N LEU A 25 10.31 -6.49 -3.43
CA LEU A 25 11.67 -6.24 -3.91
C LEU A 25 12.12 -4.80 -3.66
N LEU A 26 11.27 -3.82 -3.93
CA LEU A 26 11.60 -2.39 -3.80
C LEU A 26 11.73 -1.93 -2.35
N THR A 27 11.09 -2.61 -1.41
CA THR A 27 11.01 -2.20 0.01
C THR A 27 11.57 -3.27 0.95
N PHE A 28 12.44 -4.15 0.43
CA PHE A 28 13.09 -5.20 1.20
C PHE A 28 13.88 -4.62 2.40
N PRO A 29 13.83 -5.26 3.58
CA PRO A 29 13.16 -6.52 3.88
C PRO A 29 11.68 -6.39 4.25
N LEU A 30 11.23 -5.19 4.62
CA LEU A 30 9.88 -4.95 5.15
C LEU A 30 8.79 -5.30 4.14
N GLY A 31 9.07 -5.12 2.85
CA GLY A 31 8.16 -5.43 1.76
C GLY A 31 7.70 -6.88 1.68
N LEU A 32 8.44 -7.84 2.26
CA LEU A 32 8.04 -9.25 2.31
C LEU A 32 6.73 -9.49 3.08
N ALA A 33 6.36 -8.57 3.96
CA ALA A 33 5.10 -8.63 4.69
C ALA A 33 3.88 -8.61 3.74
N VAL A 34 3.99 -7.97 2.58
CA VAL A 34 2.89 -7.83 1.62
C VAL A 34 2.52 -9.17 0.97
N PRO A 35 3.41 -9.87 0.24
CA PRO A 35 3.07 -11.16 -0.36
C PRO A 35 2.74 -12.21 0.72
N GLY A 36 3.40 -12.16 1.88
CA GLY A 36 3.08 -13.04 3.01
C GLY A 36 1.65 -12.84 3.55
N TYR A 37 1.22 -11.58 3.69
CA TYR A 37 -0.15 -11.24 4.08
C TYR A 37 -1.18 -11.76 3.07
N LEU A 38 -0.97 -11.50 1.77
CA LEU A 38 -1.88 -11.95 0.73
C LEU A 38 -1.96 -13.48 0.67
N TYR A 39 -0.84 -14.19 0.78
CA TYR A 39 -0.83 -15.65 0.85
C TYR A 39 -1.67 -16.19 2.02
N LEU A 40 -1.55 -15.58 3.20
CA LEU A 40 -2.34 -15.98 4.36
C LEU A 40 -3.84 -15.69 4.17
N LYS A 41 -4.16 -14.61 3.48
CA LYS A 41 -5.56 -14.21 3.24
C LYS A 41 -6.23 -15.05 2.15
N ALA A 42 -5.50 -15.45 1.10
CA ALA A 42 -5.97 -16.40 0.08
C ALA A 42 -6.36 -17.76 0.67
N ASN A 43 -5.77 -18.12 1.80
CA ASN A 43 -6.07 -19.37 2.52
C ASN A 43 -7.21 -19.23 3.56
N ARG A 44 -7.94 -18.12 3.55
CA ARG A 44 -9.08 -17.86 4.46
C ARG A 44 -10.33 -17.48 3.66
N PRO A 45 -11.54 -17.77 4.17
CA PRO A 45 -12.80 -17.39 3.49
C PRO A 45 -12.88 -15.88 3.21
N GLU A 46 -12.35 -15.08 4.13
CA GLU A 46 -12.28 -13.61 4.06
C GLU A 46 -11.45 -13.09 2.87
N GLY A 47 -10.56 -13.90 2.28
CA GLY A 47 -9.77 -13.51 1.11
C GLY A 47 -10.64 -13.22 -0.11
N SER A 48 -11.66 -14.05 -0.33
CA SER A 48 -12.62 -13.90 -1.43
C SER A 48 -13.57 -12.72 -1.28
N GLU A 49 -13.71 -12.20 -0.07
CA GLU A 49 -14.55 -11.05 0.23
C GLU A 49 -13.77 -9.72 0.14
N MET A 50 -12.43 -9.77 0.04
CA MET A 50 -11.63 -8.55 -0.10
C MET A 50 -11.93 -7.84 -1.41
N SER A 51 -12.32 -6.58 -1.28
CA SER A 51 -12.42 -5.67 -2.41
C SER A 51 -11.03 -5.34 -2.98
N GLY A 52 -10.99 -5.05 -4.28
CA GLY A 52 -9.73 -4.62 -4.93
C GLY A 52 -9.09 -3.40 -4.25
N LEU A 53 -9.87 -2.51 -3.63
CA LEU A 53 -9.33 -1.38 -2.88
C LEU A 53 -8.52 -1.85 -1.67
N GLU A 54 -9.02 -2.84 -0.93
CA GLU A 54 -8.32 -3.40 0.23
C GLU A 54 -7.02 -4.10 -0.20
N VAL A 55 -7.06 -4.87 -1.29
CA VAL A 55 -5.88 -5.53 -1.86
C VAL A 55 -4.82 -4.50 -2.26
N TRP A 56 -5.19 -3.47 -3.01
CA TRP A 56 -4.25 -2.43 -3.44
C TRP A 56 -3.76 -1.54 -2.29
N THR A 57 -4.58 -1.30 -1.27
CA THR A 57 -4.14 -0.64 -0.03
C THR A 57 -3.08 -1.47 0.69
N ALA A 58 -3.26 -2.78 0.82
CA ALA A 58 -2.26 -3.66 1.42
C ALA A 58 -0.96 -3.69 0.60
N ILE A 59 -1.08 -3.74 -0.74
CA ILE A 59 0.08 -3.78 -1.64
C ILE A 59 0.88 -2.48 -1.59
N LEU A 60 0.24 -1.34 -1.86
CA LEU A 60 0.93 -0.06 -1.99
C LEU A 60 1.23 0.57 -0.63
N GLY A 61 0.38 0.32 0.36
CA GLY A 61 0.52 0.87 1.70
C GLY A 61 1.39 0.05 2.63
N GLY A 62 1.82 -1.15 2.23
CA GLY A 62 2.65 -2.03 3.05
C GLY A 62 2.02 -2.33 4.41
N ILE A 63 2.85 -2.38 5.46
CA ILE A 63 2.39 -2.69 6.83
C ILE A 63 1.28 -1.73 7.31
N PRO A 64 1.39 -0.39 7.15
CA PRO A 64 0.29 0.53 7.49
C PRO A 64 -1.01 0.26 6.72
N GLY A 65 -0.91 -0.04 5.42
CA GLY A 65 -2.07 -0.36 4.59
C GLY A 65 -2.76 -1.64 5.02
N ILE A 66 -1.98 -2.70 5.28
CA ILE A 66 -2.46 -3.97 5.83
C ILE A 66 -3.19 -3.73 7.15
N ALA A 67 -2.60 -2.98 8.08
CA ALA A 67 -3.22 -2.68 9.36
C ALA A 67 -4.55 -1.94 9.20
N ALA A 68 -4.63 -0.95 8.30
CA ALA A 68 -5.86 -0.22 8.05
C ALA A 68 -6.98 -1.14 7.53
N VAL A 69 -6.64 -2.04 6.60
CA VAL A 69 -7.58 -3.01 6.03
C VAL A 69 -8.03 -4.03 7.07
N GLU A 70 -7.13 -4.58 7.88
CA GLU A 70 -7.50 -5.57 8.89
C GLU A 70 -8.33 -4.97 10.04
N LEU A 71 -8.12 -3.69 10.39
CA LEU A 71 -8.85 -3.04 11.47
C LEU A 71 -10.26 -2.56 11.07
N ALA A 72 -10.47 -2.17 9.82
CA ALA A 72 -11.70 -1.51 9.40
C ALA A 72 -12.17 -1.86 7.97
N GLY A 73 -11.61 -2.91 7.37
CA GLY A 73 -11.91 -3.38 6.02
C GLY A 73 -11.83 -2.26 4.98
N ARG A 74 -12.83 -2.21 4.12
CA ARG A 74 -12.95 -1.22 3.04
C ARG A 74 -13.01 0.21 3.56
N THR A 75 -13.58 0.44 4.74
CA THR A 75 -13.60 1.77 5.37
C THR A 75 -12.19 2.19 5.80
N GLY A 76 -11.43 1.26 6.38
CA GLY A 76 -10.02 1.46 6.70
C GLY A 76 -9.19 1.75 5.46
N ALA A 77 -9.41 1.01 4.37
CA ALA A 77 -8.74 1.25 3.09
C ALA A 77 -9.01 2.66 2.53
N LYS A 78 -10.25 3.15 2.62
CA LYS A 78 -10.60 4.52 2.21
C LYS A 78 -9.91 5.57 3.08
N LEU A 79 -9.96 5.40 4.40
CA LEU A 79 -9.32 6.32 5.34
C LEU A 79 -7.82 6.39 5.12
N TYR A 80 -7.19 5.25 4.84
CA TYR A 80 -5.77 5.19 4.50
C TYR A 80 -5.44 6.10 3.31
N TRP A 81 -6.17 5.97 2.19
CA TRP A 81 -5.93 6.80 1.01
C TRP A 81 -6.24 8.27 1.23
N VAL A 82 -7.28 8.59 1.99
CA VAL A 82 -7.55 9.99 2.40
C VAL A 82 -6.37 10.55 3.17
N ALA A 83 -5.81 9.79 4.12
CA ALA A 83 -4.64 10.21 4.88
C ALA A 83 -3.40 10.37 4.00
N VAL A 84 -3.14 9.44 3.08
CA VAL A 84 -2.03 9.52 2.12
C VAL A 84 -2.14 10.78 1.26
N VAL A 85 -3.31 11.06 0.70
CA VAL A 85 -3.55 12.26 -0.12
C VAL A 85 -3.37 13.52 0.72
N LEU A 86 -3.94 13.56 1.93
CA LEU A 86 -3.83 14.73 2.81
C LEU A 86 -2.38 15.01 3.19
N LEU A 87 -1.61 13.99 3.59
CA LEU A 87 -0.20 14.11 3.91
C LEU A 87 0.61 14.53 2.68
N GLY A 88 0.30 13.99 1.50
CA GLY A 88 0.92 14.39 0.25
C GLY A 88 0.69 15.87 -0.08
N VAL A 89 -0.54 16.35 0.04
CA VAL A 89 -0.88 17.76 -0.18
C VAL A 89 -0.19 18.66 0.84
N LEU A 90 -0.23 18.32 2.13
CA LEU A 90 0.44 19.09 3.17
C LEU A 90 1.96 19.14 2.97
N GLY A 91 2.57 17.99 2.65
CA GLY A 91 4.00 17.91 2.35
C GLY A 91 4.38 18.73 1.14
N PHE A 92 3.57 18.69 0.08
CA PHE A 92 3.78 19.51 -1.11
C PHE A 92 3.65 21.01 -0.81
N LEU A 93 2.62 21.43 -0.07
CA LEU A 93 2.45 22.83 0.32
C LEU A 93 3.58 23.32 1.21
N ALA A 94 4.02 22.51 2.18
CA ALA A 94 5.16 22.83 3.03
C ALA A 94 6.45 22.96 2.21
N PHE A 95 6.68 22.04 1.26
CA PHE A 95 7.82 22.10 0.36
C PHE A 95 7.77 23.33 -0.56
N ALA A 96 6.61 23.67 -1.12
CA ALA A 96 6.43 24.86 -1.95
C ALA A 96 6.65 26.16 -1.15
N ALA A 97 6.15 26.23 0.08
CA ALA A 97 6.38 27.35 0.98
C ALA A 97 7.87 27.48 1.33
N PHE A 98 8.55 26.36 1.60
CA PHE A 98 9.98 26.34 1.83
C PHE A 98 10.77 26.85 0.61
N LEU A 99 10.47 26.35 -0.59
CA LEU A 99 11.16 26.78 -1.82
C LEU A 99 10.97 28.26 -2.10
N THR A 100 9.73 28.75 -2.03
CA THR A 100 9.43 30.17 -2.27
C THR A 100 10.12 31.08 -1.23
N GLY A 101 10.13 30.68 0.04
CA GLY A 101 10.88 31.39 1.09
C GLY A 101 12.39 31.37 0.84
N ALA A 102 12.96 30.22 0.50
CA ALA A 102 14.39 30.08 0.26
C ALA A 102 14.87 30.88 -0.96
N ILE A 103 14.08 30.94 -2.03
CA ILE A 103 14.34 31.80 -3.21
C ILE A 103 14.22 33.28 -2.81
N GLY A 104 13.15 33.66 -2.08
CA GLY A 104 12.95 35.04 -1.65
C GLY A 104 14.05 35.57 -0.73
N LEU A 105 14.69 34.68 0.03
CA LEU A 105 15.84 34.98 0.90
C LEU A 105 17.20 34.87 0.19
N GLY A 106 17.24 34.50 -1.09
CA GLY A 106 18.47 34.31 -1.86
C GLY A 106 19.33 33.12 -1.40
N ILE A 107 18.74 32.16 -0.67
CA ILE A 107 19.41 30.93 -0.22
C ILE A 107 19.53 29.95 -1.39
N LEU A 108 18.52 29.92 -2.25
CA LEU A 108 18.50 29.18 -3.51
C LEU A 108 18.52 30.20 -4.66
N ALA A 109 19.37 29.93 -5.66
CA ALA A 109 19.61 30.79 -6.82
C ALA A 109 18.56 30.60 -7.93
#